data_AF-A0A6N3QMJ5-F1
#
_entry.id   AF-A0A6N3QMJ5-F1
#
_cell.length_a   1.000
_cell.length_b   1.000
_cell.length_c   1.000
_cell.angle_alpha   90.00
_cell.angle_beta   90.00
_cell.angle_gamma   90.00
#
_symmetry.space_group_name_H-M   'P 1'
#
loop_
_entity.id
_entity.type
_entity.pdbx_description
1 polymer ?
#
loop_
_entity_poly.entity_id
_entity_poly.type
_entity_poly.pdbx_seq_one_letter_code
_entity_poly.pdbx_strand_id
1 'polypeptide(L)' 'MCGEKLPQVYRALGMDKPEPVAKVCYAQMVKQFLSRDPFECVLCGGRMVYLRAIAGLNVEG' A
#
# COMPACT_ATOMS: atom_id res chain seq x y z
N MET A 1 13.83 -2.43 14.78
CA MET A 1 13.50 -1.92 13.43
C MET A 1 14.75 -1.30 12.82
N CYS A 2 15.17 -1.72 11.62
CA CYS A 2 16.31 -1.10 10.94
C CYS A 2 15.91 0.27 10.38
N GLY A 3 16.28 1.36 11.05
CA GLY A 3 15.98 2.72 10.57
C GLY A 3 16.43 3.88 11.46
N GLU A 4 16.69 3.65 12.75
CA GLU A 4 16.99 4.73 13.70
C GLU A 4 18.22 5.57 13.35
N LYS A 5 19.25 4.95 12.73
CA LYS A 5 20.51 5.63 12.38
C LYS A 5 20.54 6.23 10.97
N LEU A 6 19.55 5.94 10.11
CA LEU A 6 19.50 6.47 8.74
C LEU A 6 19.57 8.01 8.67
N PRO A 7 18.87 8.77 9.55
CA PRO A 7 18.96 10.23 9.55
C PRO A 7 20.38 10.76 9.83
N GLN A 8 21.16 10.04 10.65
CA GLN A 8 22.55 10.42 10.96
C GLN A 8 23.46 10.24 9.74
N VAL A 9 23.22 9.18 8.95
CA VAL A 9 23.96 8.90 7.71
C VAL A 9 23.66 9.97 6.64
N TYR A 10 22.39 10.33 6.43
CA TYR A 10 22.03 11.40 5.47
C TYR A 10 22.71 12.72 5.83
N ARG A 11 22.74 13.08 7.11
CA ARG A 11 23.41 14.29 7.60
C ARG A 11 24.93 14.25 7.37
N ALA A 12 25.57 13.10 7.58
CA ALA A 12 27.00 12.93 7.36
C ALA A 12 27.39 13.00 5.87
N LEU A 13 26.50 12.57 4.98
CA LEU A 13 26.68 12.61 3.53
C LEU A 13 26.31 13.96 2.89
N GLY A 14 25.86 14.94 3.68
CA GLY A 14 25.38 16.23 3.16
C GLY A 14 24.13 16.12 2.28
N MET A 15 23.38 15.03 2.43
CA MET A 15 22.13 14.81 1.71
C MET A 15 21.00 15.53 2.43
N ASP A 16 20.20 16.28 1.69
CA ASP A 16 18.91 16.76 2.20
C ASP A 16 18.05 15.59 2.68
N LYS A 17 17.22 15.86 3.69
CA LYS A 17 16.30 14.84 4.20
C LYS A 17 15.45 14.36 3.03
N PRO A 18 15.44 13.06 2.72
CA PRO A 18 14.64 12.55 1.62
C PRO A 18 13.19 12.95 1.86
N GLU A 19 12.56 13.52 0.85
CA GLU A 19 11.14 13.79 0.89
C GLU A 19 10.40 12.49 1.21
N PRO A 20 9.29 12.55 1.97
CA PRO A 20 8.51 11.36 2.25
C PRO A 20 8.10 10.73 0.93
N VAL A 21 8.70 9.57 0.61
CA VAL A 21 8.31 8.81 -0.58
C VAL A 21 6.87 8.39 -0.37
N ALA A 22 6.02 8.66 -1.37
CA ALA A 22 4.64 8.22 -1.34
C ALA A 22 4.63 6.71 -1.08
N LYS A 23 4.01 6.29 0.04
CA LYS A 23 3.84 4.88 0.34
C LYS A 23 2.94 4.29 -0.72
N VAL A 24 3.53 3.55 -1.66
CA VAL A 24 2.78 2.88 -2.71
C VAL A 24 2.04 1.71 -2.04
N CYS A 25 0.71 1.76 -2.06
CA CYS A 25 -0.09 0.65 -1.55
C CYS A 25 -0.05 -0.52 -2.54
N TYR A 26 -0.34 -1.74 -2.07
CA TYR A 26 -0.38 -2.92 -2.93
C TYR A 26 -1.25 -2.72 -4.18
N ALA A 27 -2.42 -2.08 -4.01
CA ALA A 27 -3.31 -1.83 -5.13
C ALA A 27 -2.72 -0.87 -6.18
N GLN A 28 -1.95 0.14 -5.74
CA GLN A 28 -1.25 1.04 -6.64
C GLN A 28 -0.12 0.31 -7.38
N MET A 29 0.62 -0.56 -6.69
CA MET A 29 1.69 -1.35 -7.32
C MET A 29 1.15 -2.29 -8.41
N VAL A 30 0.11 -3.08 -8.10
CA VAL A 30 -0.48 -4.02 -9.07
C VAL A 30 -0.98 -3.28 -10.31
N LYS A 31 -1.61 -2.12 -10.10
CA LYS A 31 -2.12 -1.30 -11.20
C LYS A 31 -1.02 -0.71 -12.07
N GLN A 32 0.05 -0.17 -11.48
CA GLN A 32 1.11 0.51 -12.23
C GLN A 32 2.12 -0.47 -12.85
N PHE A 33 2.52 -1.52 -12.13
CA PHE A 33 3.59 -2.42 -12.59
C PHE A 33 3.07 -3.59 -13.42
N LEU A 34 1.93 -4.16 -13.04
CA LEU A 34 1.38 -5.35 -13.72
C LEU A 34 0.31 -4.99 -14.75
N SER A 35 -0.06 -3.71 -14.85
CA SER A 35 -1.19 -3.25 -15.67
C SER A 35 -2.48 -4.03 -15.39
N ARG A 36 -2.69 -4.44 -14.14
CA ARG A 36 -3.89 -5.15 -13.69
C ARG A 36 -4.62 -4.34 -12.64
N ASP A 37 -5.94 -4.22 -12.75
CA ASP A 37 -6.73 -3.62 -11.68
C ASP A 37 -7.00 -4.70 -10.59
N PRO A 38 -6.51 -4.55 -9.36
CA PRO A 38 -6.78 -5.49 -8.27
C PRO A 38 -8.27 -5.57 -7.89
N PHE A 39 -9.08 -4.62 -8.36
CA PHE A 39 -10.52 -4.63 -8.19
C PHE A 39 -11.25 -5.25 -9.40
N GLU A 40 -10.56 -5.68 -10.45
CA GLU A 40 -11.19 -6.31 -11.62
C GLU A 40 -11.29 -7.83 -11.43
N CYS A 41 -12.46 -8.39 -11.75
CA CYS A 41 -12.70 -9.82 -11.72
C CYS A 41 -11.94 -10.51 -12.85
N VAL A 42 -11.03 -11.42 -12.50
CA VAL A 42 -10.22 -12.19 -13.46
C VAL A 42 -11.05 -13.02 -14.46
N LEU A 43 -12.30 -13.35 -14.11
CA LEU A 43 -13.17 -14.18 -14.95
C LEU A 43 -14.06 -13.37 -15.89
N CYS A 44 -14.61 -12.23 -15.42
CA CYS A 44 -15.63 -11.49 -16.16
C CYS A 44 -15.28 -10.03 -16.48
N GLY A 45 -14.15 -9.50 -15.99
CA GLY A 45 -13.78 -8.09 -16.16
C GLY A 45 -14.63 -7.11 -15.35
N GLY A 46 -15.57 -7.60 -14.52
CA GLY A 46 -16.39 -6.77 -13.65
C GLY A 46 -15.55 -6.12 -12.55
N ARG A 47 -15.81 -4.85 -12.22
CA ARG A 47 -15.05 -4.10 -11.21
C ARG A 47 -15.73 -4.14 -9.84
N MET A 48 -14.97 -4.49 -8.82
CA MET A 48 -15.37 -4.46 -7.42
C MET A 48 -15.52 -3.00 -6.97
N VAL A 49 -16.66 -2.68 -6.37
CA VAL A 49 -16.98 -1.35 -5.84
C VAL A 49 -17.26 -1.50 -4.35
N TYR A 50 -16.70 -0.60 -3.54
CA TYR A 50 -17.03 -0.55 -2.13
C TYR A 50 -18.52 -0.18 -1.98
N LEU A 51 -19.29 -1.03 -1.31
CA LEU A 51 -20.70 -0.76 -1.00
C LEU A 51 -20.85 -0.32 0.46
N ARG A 52 -20.49 -1.18 1.40
CA ARG A 52 -20.54 -0.93 2.85
C ARG A 52 -19.67 -1.92 3.63
N ALA A 53 -19.27 -1.53 4.82
CA ALA A 53 -18.75 -2.47 5.81
C ALA A 53 -19.92 -3.12 6.57
N ILE A 54 -19.83 -4.42 6.85
CA ILE A 54 -20.77 -5.15 7.72
C ILE A 54 -19.97 -5.60 8.94
N ALA A 55 -20.42 -5.26 10.14
CA ALA A 55 -19.80 -5.72 11.38
C ALA A 55 -19.97 -7.25 11.50
N GLY A 56 -18.90 -7.95 11.87
CA GLY A 56 -18.95 -9.40 12.12
C GLY A 56 -19.78 -9.73 13.36
N LEU A 57 -20.47 -10.87 13.33
CA LEU A 57 -21.08 -11.44 14.53
C LEU A 57 -19.99 -12.19 15.31
N ASN A 58 -19.85 -11.91 16.61
CA ASN A 58 -19.05 -12.75 17.48
C ASN A 58 -19.81 -14.07 17.67
N VAL A 59 -19.24 -15.19 17.24
CA VAL A 59 -19.78 -16.51 17.55
C VAL A 59 -19.18 -16.93 18.88
N GLU A 60 -20.00 -16.94 19.94
CA GLU A 60 -19.63 -17.61 21.20
C GLU A 60 -19.73 -19.12 20.94
N GLY A 61 -18.60 -19.82 21.12
CA GLY A 61 -18.46 -21.26 20.86
C GLY A 61 -18.99 -22.14 21.97
#